data_AF-A0A069PXR4-F1
#
_entry.id   AF-A0A069PXR4-F1
#
_cell.length_a   1.000
_cell.length_b   1.000
_cell.length_c   1.000
_cell.angle_alpha   90.00
_cell.angle_beta   90.00
_cell.angle_gamma   90.00
#
_symmetry.space_group_name_H-M   'P 1'
#
loop_
_entity.id
_entity.type
_entity.pdbx_description
1 polymer ?
#
loop_
_entity_poly.entity_id
_entity_poly.type
_entity_poly.pdbx_seq_one_letter_code
_entity_poly.pdbx_strand_id
1 'polypeptide(L)'
;MLLPDAVQANDEFVVNTNLTDLRLPAPDLLTLKPVVNPLFAPDTSTLTPSSGSGPFAAGVMTAKGRVTGFDSRAYGTFGIPYTTTRVQDGEQSAAGTTTANYLSTTYPYRAIGKLTFSAGYCTASLIRRSVLVTAAHCIQTFGSGSNLFTNFQYYPGHYGASGATNAQIAPYGIWTWAGLVRPSSWANGTDTGSGSARNNDLAVIAVAKNSANQFIGDITGYLNYSWNNYSFVSSAKTGNLNTAAVTTLGYPQLSDGGAILQRSDGPTYTTVVSGASQLWQGSDFTGGASGGPWVVNFRSREAALTGGAVVGTAPVISVVGVTSWGSADPNAPKDNYASQFGQNTQYPNASYGTYGSGNIASLLNTLCTSAAPGGGTYASQGYCN
;
A
#
# COMPACT_ATOMS: atom_id res chain seq x y z
N MET A 1 -6.04 5.75 63.34
CA MET A 1 -5.67 6.42 62.08
C MET A 1 -4.21 6.08 61.83
N LEU A 2 -3.96 5.05 61.03
CA LEU A 2 -2.63 4.57 60.64
C LEU A 2 -2.65 4.54 59.12
N LEU A 3 -1.78 5.33 58.50
CA LEU A 3 -1.53 5.31 57.06
C LEU A 3 -0.55 4.15 56.77
N PRO A 4 -0.73 3.39 55.67
CA PRO A 4 0.29 2.44 55.24
C PRO A 4 1.41 3.16 54.47
N ASP A 5 2.65 2.80 54.82
CA ASP A 5 3.87 3.18 54.13
C ASP A 5 3.87 2.73 52.66
N ALA A 6 4.29 3.63 51.77
CA ALA A 6 4.53 3.34 50.38
C ALA A 6 5.87 2.61 50.22
N VAL A 7 5.82 1.42 49.60
CA VAL A 7 7.01 0.67 49.16
C VAL A 7 7.67 1.42 48.01
N GLN A 8 8.85 2.01 48.25
CA GLN A 8 9.72 2.53 47.20
C GLN A 8 10.42 1.37 46.47
N ALA A 9 10.26 1.30 45.15
CA ALA A 9 11.11 0.48 44.29
C ALA A 9 12.49 1.15 44.16
N ASN A 10 13.54 0.44 44.56
CA ASN A 10 14.92 0.88 44.38
C ASN A 10 15.38 0.52 42.97
N ASP A 11 15.22 1.46 42.03
CA ASP A 11 15.81 1.34 40.71
C ASP A 11 17.27 1.84 40.75
N GLU A 12 18.19 1.01 40.29
CA GLU A 12 19.63 1.33 40.23
C GLU A 12 19.95 2.08 38.93
N PHE A 13 20.51 3.28 39.07
CA PHE A 13 20.94 4.12 37.96
C PHE A 13 22.43 3.88 37.69
N VAL A 14 22.73 3.12 36.63
CA VAL A 14 24.11 2.89 36.17
C VAL A 14 24.44 3.88 35.06
N VAL A 15 25.37 4.80 35.32
CA VAL A 15 25.92 5.71 34.31
C VAL A 15 27.15 5.07 33.67
N ASN A 16 27.12 4.91 32.34
CA ASN A 16 28.33 4.60 31.59
C ASN A 16 29.21 5.86 31.50
N THR A 17 30.35 5.84 32.20
CA THR A 17 31.31 6.96 32.24
C THR A 17 32.47 6.81 31.25
N ASN A 18 32.47 5.80 30.37
CA ASN A 18 33.54 5.57 29.41
C ASN A 18 33.05 5.74 27.96
N LEU A 19 33.15 6.96 27.43
CA LEU A 19 32.71 7.33 26.08
C LEU A 19 33.76 7.07 24.97
N THR A 20 34.70 6.15 25.18
CA THR A 20 35.73 5.80 24.18
C THR A 20 35.64 4.37 23.65
N ASP A 21 34.55 3.65 23.89
CA ASP A 21 34.40 2.31 23.31
C ASP A 21 34.10 2.37 21.80
N LEU A 22 35.11 1.92 21.06
CA LEU A 22 35.11 1.60 19.65
C LEU A 22 33.83 0.84 19.24
N ARG A 23 33.29 1.22 18.07
CA ARG A 23 32.38 0.37 17.31
C ARG A 23 32.96 -1.05 17.26
N LEU A 24 32.19 -2.03 17.76
CA LEU A 24 32.52 -3.44 17.64
C LEU A 24 32.96 -3.73 16.18
N PRO A 25 34.14 -4.30 15.95
CA PRO A 25 34.54 -4.69 14.61
C PRO A 25 33.57 -5.75 14.06
N ALA A 26 33.33 -5.73 12.75
CA ALA A 26 32.37 -6.60 12.06
C ALA A 26 32.41 -8.11 12.40
N PRO A 27 33.55 -8.73 12.78
CA PRO A 27 33.59 -10.14 13.21
C PRO A 27 32.79 -10.42 14.48
N ASP A 28 32.64 -9.45 15.41
CA ASP A 28 31.98 -9.68 16.70
C ASP A 28 30.45 -9.79 16.55
N LEU A 29 29.86 -9.15 15.53
CA LEU A 29 28.42 -9.25 15.22
C LEU A 29 27.99 -10.67 14.82
N LEU A 30 28.91 -11.50 14.31
CA LEU A 30 28.64 -12.88 13.92
C LEU A 30 28.67 -13.87 15.09
N THR A 31 29.14 -13.44 16.27
CA THR A 31 29.28 -14.31 17.46
C THR A 31 28.21 -14.06 18.53
N LEU A 32 27.40 -13.00 18.38
CA LEU A 32 26.30 -12.70 19.29
C LEU A 32 25.22 -13.77 19.21
N LYS A 33 25.01 -14.48 20.32
CA LYS A 33 23.87 -15.38 20.48
C LYS A 33 22.65 -14.58 20.96
N PRO A 34 21.44 -14.85 20.43
CA PRO A 34 20.24 -14.23 20.94
C PRO A 34 20.05 -14.55 22.43
N VAL A 35 19.65 -13.55 23.21
CA VAL A 35 19.22 -13.75 24.59
C VAL A 35 17.97 -14.62 24.57
N VAL A 36 18.06 -15.80 25.20
CA VAL A 36 16.91 -16.71 25.34
C VAL A 36 16.13 -16.28 26.57
N ASN A 37 14.88 -15.87 26.38
CA ASN A 37 13.96 -15.65 27.49
C ASN A 37 13.62 -17.02 28.11
N PRO A 38 13.97 -17.29 29.38
CA PRO A 38 13.72 -18.59 30.02
C PRO A 38 12.24 -18.81 30.38
N LEU A 39 11.39 -17.79 30.25
CA LEU A 39 9.96 -17.89 30.53
C LEU A 39 9.20 -18.50 29.34
N PHE A 40 8.31 -19.46 29.63
CA PHE A 40 7.38 -19.99 28.63
C PHE A 40 6.42 -18.91 28.17
N ALA A 41 6.02 -18.96 26.89
CA ALA A 41 4.98 -18.09 26.37
C ALA A 41 3.67 -18.36 27.13
N PRO A 42 2.98 -17.32 27.64
CA PRO A 42 1.69 -17.51 28.30
C PRO A 42 0.63 -18.01 27.31
N ASP A 43 -0.40 -18.69 27.81
CA ASP A 43 -1.58 -19.01 26.99
C ASP A 43 -2.26 -17.71 26.56
N THR A 44 -2.41 -17.53 25.24
CA THR A 44 -3.02 -16.34 24.65
C THR A 44 -4.43 -16.61 24.11
N SER A 45 -5.01 -17.77 24.40
CA SER A 45 -6.34 -18.18 23.90
C SER A 45 -7.47 -17.24 24.33
N THR A 46 -7.32 -16.57 25.48
CA THR A 46 -8.31 -15.65 26.05
C THR A 46 -8.01 -14.16 25.82
N LEU A 47 -7.01 -13.82 24.99
CA LEU A 47 -6.70 -12.41 24.73
C LEU A 47 -7.86 -11.71 24.03
N THR A 48 -8.35 -10.63 24.63
CA THR A 48 -9.31 -9.71 24.03
C THR A 48 -8.72 -8.29 24.03
N PRO A 49 -9.02 -7.45 23.04
CA PRO A 49 -8.65 -6.04 23.10
C PRO A 49 -9.22 -5.39 24.37
N SER A 50 -8.39 -4.65 25.10
CA SER A 50 -8.87 -3.84 26.22
C SER A 50 -9.76 -2.73 25.66
N SER A 51 -11.06 -2.75 25.98
CA SER A 51 -12.02 -1.75 25.52
C SER A 51 -12.22 -0.58 26.49
N GLY A 52 -11.55 -0.61 27.66
CA GLY A 52 -11.61 0.47 28.64
C GLY A 52 -10.64 1.60 28.33
N SER A 53 -11.05 2.86 28.55
CA SER A 53 -10.11 3.97 28.75
C SER A 53 -9.31 3.65 30.00
N GLY A 54 -8.11 3.09 29.84
CA GLY A 54 -7.25 2.76 30.97
C GLY A 54 -7.02 3.99 31.87
N PRO A 55 -6.62 3.81 33.14
CA PRO A 55 -6.45 4.92 34.08
C PRO A 55 -5.30 5.85 33.72
N PHE A 56 -4.53 5.53 32.67
CA PHE A 56 -3.32 6.24 32.27
C PHE A 56 -3.59 7.11 31.05
N ALA A 57 -3.23 8.39 31.14
CA ALA A 57 -3.23 9.28 30.00
C ALA A 57 -2.15 8.86 28.99
N ALA A 58 -2.47 8.87 27.70
CA ALA A 58 -1.47 8.73 26.66
C ALA A 58 -0.46 9.88 26.74
N GLY A 59 0.84 9.58 26.59
CA GLY A 59 1.91 10.57 26.63
C GLY A 59 3.00 10.27 25.60
N VAL A 60 3.77 11.28 25.22
CA VAL A 60 4.91 11.16 24.31
C VAL A 60 6.10 11.94 24.87
N MET A 61 7.29 11.34 24.84
CA MET A 61 8.56 12.02 25.12
C MET A 61 9.14 12.48 23.79
N THR A 62 9.14 13.79 23.54
CA THR A 62 9.55 14.34 22.26
C THR A 62 11.03 14.72 22.29
N ALA A 63 11.78 14.28 21.28
CA ALA A 63 13.13 14.79 21.08
C ALA A 63 13.06 16.31 20.83
N LYS A 64 13.88 17.09 21.54
CA LYS A 64 13.91 18.55 21.44
C LYS A 64 14.01 18.97 19.97
N GLY A 65 13.01 19.71 19.48
CA GLY A 65 13.03 20.35 18.17
C GLY A 65 12.55 19.53 16.96
N ARG A 66 12.03 18.31 17.12
CA ARG A 66 11.56 17.52 15.96
C ARG A 66 10.08 17.70 15.60
N VAL A 67 9.22 18.18 16.51
CA VAL A 67 7.82 18.55 16.21
C VAL A 67 7.33 19.62 17.21
N THR A 68 6.62 20.65 16.72
CA THR A 68 5.86 21.62 17.54
C THR A 68 4.39 21.57 17.12
N GLY A 69 3.48 21.26 18.06
CA GLY A 69 2.03 21.16 17.80
C GLY A 69 1.53 19.72 17.70
N PHE A 70 1.47 19.01 18.83
CA PHE A 70 0.89 17.67 18.90
C PHE A 70 -0.55 17.76 19.38
N ASP A 71 -1.46 17.14 18.64
CA ASP A 71 -2.75 16.72 19.19
C ASP A 71 -2.67 15.23 19.55
N SER A 72 -3.43 14.83 20.55
CA SER A 72 -3.44 13.51 21.21
C SER A 72 -3.78 12.30 20.33
N ARG A 73 -3.94 12.47 19.01
CA ARG A 73 -4.62 11.50 18.13
C ARG A 73 -3.75 11.00 16.99
N ALA A 74 -2.89 10.02 17.27
CA ALA A 74 -2.15 9.25 16.24
C ALA A 74 -3.03 8.26 15.44
N TYR A 75 -4.35 8.42 15.52
CA TYR A 75 -5.39 7.58 14.88
C TYR A 75 -6.42 8.43 14.11
N GLY A 76 -6.06 9.69 13.81
CA GLY A 76 -7.00 10.68 13.31
C GLY A 76 -8.18 10.90 14.27
N THR A 77 -9.24 11.56 13.80
CA THR A 77 -10.47 11.75 14.59
C THR A 77 -11.37 10.50 14.63
N PHE A 78 -10.98 9.41 13.96
CA PHE A 78 -11.87 8.30 13.59
C PHE A 78 -11.59 6.95 14.27
N GLY A 79 -10.54 6.87 15.10
CA GLY A 79 -10.34 5.73 16.00
C GLY A 79 -9.70 4.48 15.37
N ILE A 80 -9.28 4.55 14.09
CA ILE A 80 -8.43 3.52 13.48
C ILE A 80 -6.99 4.03 13.43
N PRO A 81 -6.04 3.38 14.12
CA PRO A 81 -4.65 3.82 14.11
C PRO A 81 -4.03 3.63 12.72
N TYR A 82 -3.19 4.57 12.30
CA TYR A 82 -2.42 4.46 11.07
C TYR A 82 -1.10 5.21 11.21
N THR A 83 -0.15 4.89 10.35
CA THR A 83 1.09 5.66 10.18
C THR A 83 1.26 6.01 8.73
N THR A 84 1.50 7.29 8.43
CA THR A 84 1.89 7.73 7.08
C THR A 84 3.34 8.22 7.08
N THR A 85 4.08 7.87 6.03
CA THR A 85 5.44 8.34 5.82
C THR A 85 5.77 8.47 4.34
N ARG A 86 6.74 9.32 4.01
CA ARG A 86 7.34 9.39 2.68
C ARG A 86 8.08 8.09 2.41
N VAL A 87 8.01 7.60 1.17
CA VAL A 87 8.93 6.56 0.67
C VAL A 87 10.25 7.22 0.30
N GLN A 88 10.98 7.63 1.34
CA GLN A 88 12.25 8.34 1.27
C GLN A 88 13.15 7.91 2.43
N ASP A 89 14.46 7.85 2.20
CA ASP A 89 15.43 7.58 3.27
C ASP A 89 15.57 8.82 4.17
N GLY A 90 14.95 8.80 5.35
CA GLY A 90 15.06 9.84 6.38
C GLY A 90 14.75 11.27 5.89
N GLU A 91 15.45 12.24 6.49
CA GLU A 91 15.32 13.69 6.21
C GLU A 91 16.11 14.14 4.98
N GLN A 92 16.46 13.21 4.07
CA GLN A 92 17.28 13.53 2.91
C GLN A 92 16.58 14.53 1.98
N SER A 93 17.34 15.48 1.45
CA SER A 93 16.85 16.39 0.42
C SER A 93 17.22 15.88 -0.97
N ALA A 94 16.45 16.25 -1.99
CA ALA A 94 16.76 15.91 -3.38
C ALA A 94 18.16 16.40 -3.83
N ALA A 95 18.72 17.40 -3.12
CA ALA A 95 20.04 17.99 -3.34
C ALA A 95 21.19 17.31 -2.56
N GLY A 96 20.91 16.28 -1.75
CA GLY A 96 21.91 15.57 -0.92
C GLY A 96 22.78 14.56 -1.68
N THR A 97 23.88 14.11 -1.06
CA THR A 97 24.89 13.19 -1.63
C THR A 97 24.42 11.73 -1.73
N THR A 98 23.35 11.35 -1.01
CA THR A 98 22.61 10.09 -1.19
C THR A 98 21.38 10.35 -2.05
N THR A 99 21.14 9.54 -3.07
CA THR A 99 20.00 9.69 -3.99
C THR A 99 18.68 9.67 -3.22
N ALA A 100 18.01 10.81 -3.04
CA ALA A 100 16.79 10.91 -2.24
C ALA A 100 15.62 10.03 -2.74
N ASN A 101 15.68 9.60 -4.01
CA ASN A 101 14.78 8.61 -4.61
C ASN A 101 15.23 7.15 -4.39
N TYR A 102 16.18 6.88 -3.48
CA TYR A 102 16.70 5.53 -3.24
C TYR A 102 15.57 4.56 -2.90
N LEU A 103 14.70 4.90 -1.94
CA LEU A 103 13.58 4.02 -1.59
C LEU A 103 12.59 3.86 -2.74
N SER A 104 12.18 4.93 -3.41
CA SER A 104 11.25 4.85 -4.55
C SER A 104 11.81 4.08 -5.74
N THR A 105 13.13 3.89 -5.81
CA THR A 105 13.81 3.09 -6.85
C THR A 105 14.14 1.66 -6.41
N THR A 106 13.76 1.23 -5.21
CA THR A 106 13.91 -0.17 -4.76
C THR A 106 12.61 -0.95 -4.92
N TYR A 107 12.69 -2.26 -5.17
CA TYR A 107 11.51 -3.14 -5.11
C TYR A 107 11.10 -3.33 -3.64
N PRO A 108 9.80 -3.34 -3.30
CA PRO A 108 8.63 -3.28 -4.18
C PRO A 108 8.22 -1.87 -4.65
N TYR A 109 8.74 -0.80 -4.06
CA TYR A 109 8.28 0.58 -4.33
C TYR A 109 8.36 1.01 -5.79
N ARG A 110 9.42 0.61 -6.51
CA ARG A 110 9.62 0.95 -7.93
C ARG A 110 8.58 0.36 -8.88
N ALA A 111 7.80 -0.63 -8.43
CA ALA A 111 6.66 -1.16 -9.18
C ALA A 111 5.40 -0.29 -9.05
N ILE A 112 5.45 0.78 -8.22
CA ILE A 112 4.41 1.78 -8.06
C ILE A 112 4.87 3.08 -8.71
N GLY A 113 3.96 3.78 -9.36
CA GLY A 113 4.29 4.97 -10.14
C GLY A 113 3.14 5.94 -10.29
N LYS A 114 3.48 7.14 -10.72
CA LYS A 114 2.50 8.18 -11.06
C LYS A 114 1.96 7.88 -12.46
N LEU A 115 0.64 7.86 -12.59
CA LEU A 115 -0.07 7.69 -13.85
C LEU A 115 -0.66 9.04 -14.26
N THR A 116 -0.18 9.64 -15.33
CA THR A 116 -0.71 10.91 -15.86
C THR A 116 -1.61 10.65 -17.08
N PHE A 117 -2.57 11.56 -17.31
CA PHE A 117 -3.53 11.50 -18.41
C PHE A 117 -4.14 12.88 -18.65
N SER A 118 -4.97 13.01 -19.68
CA SER A 118 -5.53 14.30 -20.13
C SER A 118 -6.35 15.06 -19.08
N ALA A 119 -6.86 14.38 -18.06
CA ALA A 119 -7.67 14.96 -16.98
C ALA A 119 -6.91 15.09 -15.64
N GLY A 120 -5.62 14.75 -15.59
CA GLY A 120 -4.81 14.90 -14.37
C GLY A 120 -3.87 13.73 -14.13
N TYR A 121 -3.82 13.27 -12.88
CA TYR A 121 -2.98 12.14 -12.50
C TYR A 121 -3.60 11.31 -11.39
N CYS A 122 -3.14 10.06 -11.33
CA CYS A 122 -3.44 9.06 -10.32
C CYS A 122 -2.15 8.33 -9.93
N THR A 123 -2.30 7.30 -9.10
CA THR A 123 -1.29 6.27 -8.86
C THR A 123 -1.68 4.99 -9.61
N ALA A 124 -0.68 4.21 -10.01
CA ALA A 124 -0.86 2.85 -10.51
C ALA A 124 0.29 1.95 -10.06
N SER A 125 0.08 0.64 -10.12
CA SER A 125 1.12 -0.35 -9.81
C SER A 125 1.15 -1.48 -10.83
N LEU A 126 2.34 -1.98 -11.12
CA LEU A 126 2.52 -3.16 -11.96
C LEU A 126 2.13 -4.42 -11.19
N ILE A 127 1.24 -5.21 -11.77
CA ILE A 127 0.76 -6.49 -11.19
C ILE A 127 1.04 -7.70 -12.09
N ARG A 128 1.58 -7.45 -13.29
CA ARG A 128 2.15 -8.43 -14.24
C ARG A 128 3.31 -7.78 -14.98
N ARG A 129 4.04 -8.57 -15.78
CA ARG A 129 5.23 -8.12 -16.52
C ARG A 129 5.07 -6.78 -17.25
N SER A 130 3.90 -6.48 -17.83
CA SER A 130 3.63 -5.17 -18.43
C SER A 130 2.16 -4.76 -18.30
N VAL A 131 1.55 -5.03 -17.15
CA VAL A 131 0.16 -4.64 -16.84
C VAL A 131 0.09 -3.88 -15.53
N LEU A 132 -0.48 -2.69 -15.60
CA LEU A 132 -0.83 -1.86 -14.46
C LEU A 132 -2.22 -2.21 -13.94
N VAL A 133 -2.42 -2.02 -12.64
CA VAL A 133 -3.73 -1.82 -12.04
C VAL A 133 -3.84 -0.40 -11.49
N THR A 134 -5.02 0.19 -11.64
CA THR A 134 -5.39 1.53 -11.14
C THR A 134 -6.91 1.58 -10.90
N ALA A 135 -7.46 2.72 -10.49
CA ALA A 135 -8.90 2.90 -10.33
C ALA A 135 -9.57 3.16 -11.70
N ALA A 136 -10.84 2.76 -11.86
CA ALA A 136 -11.57 3.01 -13.11
C ALA A 136 -11.82 4.51 -13.33
N HIS A 137 -12.02 5.28 -12.26
CA HIS A 137 -12.15 6.73 -12.35
C HIS A 137 -10.86 7.44 -12.82
N CYS A 138 -9.71 6.76 -12.78
CA CYS A 138 -8.45 7.30 -13.33
C CYS A 138 -8.37 7.19 -14.85
N ILE A 139 -9.25 6.41 -15.49
CA ILE A 139 -9.28 6.26 -16.95
C ILE A 139 -10.56 6.82 -17.57
N GLN A 140 -11.63 6.97 -16.78
CA GLN A 140 -12.93 7.39 -17.27
C GLN A 140 -13.87 7.85 -16.14
N THR A 141 -14.64 8.92 -16.40
CA THR A 141 -15.80 9.30 -15.59
C THR A 141 -16.89 8.23 -15.57
N PHE A 142 -17.40 7.87 -14.40
CA PHE A 142 -18.49 6.90 -14.23
C PHE A 142 -19.71 7.21 -15.12
N GLY A 143 -20.24 6.20 -15.81
CA GLY A 143 -21.43 6.37 -16.67
C GLY A 143 -21.22 7.15 -17.96
N SER A 144 -19.99 7.50 -18.31
CA SER A 144 -19.70 8.28 -19.54
C SER A 144 -19.61 7.42 -20.82
N GLY A 145 -20.00 6.15 -20.76
CA GLY A 145 -20.08 5.25 -21.92
C GLY A 145 -18.70 4.94 -22.50
N SER A 146 -18.46 5.32 -23.75
CA SER A 146 -17.19 5.09 -24.44
C SER A 146 -16.12 6.16 -24.15
N ASN A 147 -16.47 7.27 -23.51
CA ASN A 147 -15.58 8.43 -23.34
C ASN A 147 -14.45 8.16 -22.34
N LEU A 148 -13.26 7.87 -22.85
CA LEU A 148 -12.04 7.68 -22.07
C LEU A 148 -11.26 8.99 -21.93
N PHE A 149 -10.50 9.13 -20.85
CA PHE A 149 -9.37 10.03 -20.84
C PHE A 149 -8.30 9.55 -21.82
N THR A 150 -7.37 10.43 -22.18
CA THR A 150 -6.33 10.14 -23.18
C THR A 150 -4.94 10.41 -22.63
N ASN A 151 -3.90 10.08 -23.41
CA ASN A 151 -2.49 10.37 -23.09
C ASN A 151 -1.98 9.73 -21.79
N PHE A 152 -2.34 8.47 -21.54
CA PHE A 152 -1.86 7.74 -20.37
C PHE A 152 -0.33 7.53 -20.42
N GLN A 153 0.36 8.02 -19.39
CA GLN A 153 1.79 7.84 -19.19
C GLN A 153 2.10 7.40 -17.77
N TYR A 154 2.96 6.39 -17.62
CA TYR A 154 3.32 5.81 -16.34
C TYR A 154 4.79 6.06 -16.01
N TYR A 155 5.03 6.54 -14.79
CA TYR A 155 6.33 6.92 -14.25
C TYR A 155 6.65 6.03 -13.03
N PRO A 156 7.24 4.84 -13.23
CA PRO A 156 7.59 3.97 -12.11
C PRO A 156 8.64 4.62 -11.22
N GLY A 157 8.46 4.52 -9.91
CA GLY A 157 9.38 5.08 -8.91
C GLY A 157 9.51 6.60 -8.97
N HIS A 158 8.51 7.31 -9.52
CA HIS A 158 8.50 8.77 -9.64
C HIS A 158 8.95 9.47 -8.34
N TYR A 159 9.87 10.41 -8.48
CA TYR A 159 10.33 11.25 -7.38
C TYR A 159 10.52 12.69 -7.86
N GLY A 160 9.47 13.49 -7.73
CA GLY A 160 9.39 14.88 -8.18
C GLY A 160 9.63 15.92 -7.10
N ALA A 161 10.31 15.56 -6.00
CA ALA A 161 10.60 16.50 -4.92
C ALA A 161 11.29 17.78 -5.45
N SER A 162 11.09 18.91 -4.77
CA SER A 162 11.74 20.16 -5.19
C SER A 162 13.26 19.99 -5.28
N GLY A 163 13.84 20.37 -6.42
CA GLY A 163 15.26 20.17 -6.73
C GLY A 163 15.61 18.80 -7.34
N ALA A 164 14.64 17.90 -7.56
CA ALA A 164 14.88 16.63 -8.24
C ALA A 164 15.31 16.84 -9.71
N THR A 165 16.32 16.09 -10.11
CA THR A 165 16.78 16.00 -11.50
C THR A 165 15.82 15.19 -12.37
N ASN A 166 15.92 15.28 -13.69
CA ASN A 166 15.12 14.47 -14.62
C ASN A 166 15.29 12.96 -14.37
N ALA A 167 16.50 12.52 -14.02
CA ALA A 167 16.80 11.13 -13.68
C ALA A 167 16.15 10.69 -12.36
N GLN A 168 15.86 11.62 -11.44
CA GLN A 168 15.10 11.31 -10.22
C GLN A 168 13.59 11.36 -10.45
N ILE A 169 13.12 12.27 -11.30
CA ILE A 169 11.69 12.42 -11.65
C ILE A 169 11.15 11.18 -12.36
N ALA A 170 11.93 10.61 -13.29
CA ALA A 170 11.55 9.44 -14.08
C ALA A 170 12.72 8.44 -14.12
N PRO A 171 13.06 7.78 -13.00
CA PRO A 171 14.27 6.98 -12.88
C PRO A 171 14.28 5.75 -13.80
N TYR A 172 13.09 5.33 -14.22
CA TYR A 172 12.88 4.21 -15.13
C TYR A 172 12.26 4.66 -16.46
N GLY A 173 12.31 5.96 -16.75
CA GLY A 173 11.70 6.55 -17.94
C GLY A 173 10.18 6.73 -17.82
N ILE A 174 9.58 7.11 -18.95
CA ILE A 174 8.15 7.38 -19.10
C ILE A 174 7.57 6.34 -20.06
N TRP A 175 6.55 5.63 -19.62
CA TRP A 175 5.99 4.50 -20.36
C TRP A 175 4.59 4.80 -20.84
N THR A 176 4.31 4.55 -22.12
CA THR A 176 3.00 4.77 -22.72
C THR A 176 2.15 3.51 -22.66
N TRP A 177 0.83 3.69 -22.66
CA TRP A 177 -0.12 2.58 -22.72
C TRP A 177 -0.17 1.93 -24.11
N ALA A 178 -0.54 0.65 -24.16
CA ALA A 178 -0.80 -0.13 -25.37
C ALA A 178 -2.28 -0.54 -25.49
N GLY A 179 -2.94 -0.79 -24.36
CA GLY A 179 -4.35 -1.16 -24.28
C GLY A 179 -4.84 -1.06 -22.84
N LEU A 180 -6.15 -1.03 -22.64
CA LEU A 180 -6.75 -0.97 -21.30
C LEU A 180 -8.07 -1.72 -21.27
N VAL A 181 -8.46 -2.16 -20.07
CA VAL A 181 -9.75 -2.78 -19.79
C VAL A 181 -10.35 -2.18 -18.54
N ARG A 182 -11.65 -1.91 -18.62
CA ARG A 182 -12.47 -1.38 -17.53
C ARG A 182 -13.77 -2.16 -17.39
N PRO A 183 -14.39 -2.16 -16.20
CA PRO A 183 -15.71 -2.73 -16.00
C PRO A 183 -16.77 -2.08 -16.90
N SER A 184 -17.59 -2.90 -17.56
CA SER A 184 -18.72 -2.40 -18.34
C SER A 184 -19.77 -1.72 -17.46
N SER A 185 -19.94 -2.21 -16.23
CA SER A 185 -20.80 -1.59 -15.22
C SER A 185 -20.33 -0.18 -14.84
N TRP A 186 -19.02 0.05 -14.76
CA TRP A 186 -18.45 1.39 -14.55
C TRP A 186 -18.77 2.31 -15.74
N ALA A 187 -18.48 1.83 -16.95
CA ALA A 187 -18.71 2.60 -18.18
C ALA A 187 -20.17 3.00 -18.37
N ASN A 188 -21.09 2.10 -18.01
CA ASN A 188 -22.54 2.29 -18.18
C ASN A 188 -23.19 2.99 -16.97
N GLY A 189 -22.45 3.25 -15.89
CA GLY A 189 -23.01 3.90 -14.71
C GLY A 189 -23.91 3.00 -13.87
N THR A 190 -23.78 1.68 -14.02
CA THR A 190 -24.65 0.67 -13.40
C THR A 190 -23.92 -0.16 -12.33
N ASP A 191 -22.72 0.24 -11.95
CA ASP A 191 -21.94 -0.49 -10.95
C ASP A 191 -22.57 -0.45 -9.56
N THR A 192 -22.62 -1.60 -8.89
CA THR A 192 -23.21 -1.73 -7.55
C THR A 192 -22.51 -0.81 -6.56
N GLY A 193 -23.31 -0.11 -5.76
CA GLY A 193 -22.86 0.88 -4.80
C GLY A 193 -23.59 2.22 -4.93
N SER A 194 -23.06 3.26 -4.28
CA SER A 194 -23.58 4.63 -4.36
C SER A 194 -22.45 5.64 -4.26
N GLY A 195 -22.58 6.76 -4.96
CA GLY A 195 -21.52 7.77 -5.06
C GLY A 195 -20.19 7.15 -5.53
N SER A 196 -19.13 7.42 -4.78
CA SER A 196 -17.78 6.87 -5.02
C SER A 196 -17.58 5.45 -4.49
N ALA A 197 -18.43 4.97 -3.59
CA ALA A 197 -18.38 3.60 -3.09
C ALA A 197 -18.96 2.65 -4.14
N ARG A 198 -18.07 2.01 -4.91
CA ARG A 198 -18.42 1.13 -6.03
C ARG A 198 -17.61 -0.15 -5.96
N ASN A 199 -18.23 -1.28 -6.33
CA ASN A 199 -17.55 -2.59 -6.34
C ASN A 199 -16.36 -2.64 -7.30
N ASN A 200 -16.52 -1.95 -8.43
CA ASN A 200 -15.66 -2.10 -9.58
C ASN A 200 -15.05 -0.77 -10.04
N ASP A 201 -14.64 0.09 -9.10
CA ASP A 201 -13.74 1.21 -9.41
C ASP A 201 -12.28 0.73 -9.49
N LEU A 202 -12.03 -0.15 -10.47
CA LEU A 202 -10.72 -0.68 -10.82
C LEU A 202 -10.60 -0.86 -12.33
N ALA A 203 -9.39 -0.73 -12.85
CA ALA A 203 -9.07 -0.94 -14.26
C ALA A 203 -7.65 -1.48 -14.43
N VAL A 204 -7.39 -2.11 -15.58
CA VAL A 204 -6.06 -2.60 -15.95
C VAL A 204 -5.58 -1.98 -17.26
N ILE A 205 -4.30 -1.70 -17.36
CA ILE A 205 -3.67 -1.05 -18.52
C ILE A 205 -2.45 -1.87 -18.93
N ALA A 206 -2.42 -2.39 -20.16
CA ALA A 206 -1.20 -2.90 -20.76
C ALA A 206 -0.28 -1.74 -21.11
N VAL A 207 0.99 -1.83 -20.71
CA VAL A 207 2.01 -0.82 -20.97
C VAL A 207 2.86 -1.25 -22.16
N ALA A 208 3.01 -0.37 -23.14
CA ALA A 208 3.79 -0.63 -24.34
C ALA A 208 5.26 -0.91 -24.01
N LYS A 209 5.92 -1.71 -24.84
CA LYS A 209 7.37 -1.89 -24.75
C LYS A 209 8.08 -0.57 -25.07
N ASN A 210 9.26 -0.38 -24.49
CA ASN A 210 10.10 0.76 -24.85
C ASN A 210 10.74 0.57 -26.25
N SER A 211 11.50 1.57 -26.71
CA SER A 211 12.21 1.52 -28.00
C SER A 211 13.25 0.40 -28.10
N ALA A 212 13.71 -0.14 -26.97
CA ALA A 212 14.59 -1.30 -26.90
C ALA A 212 13.82 -2.63 -26.84
N ASN A 213 12.50 -2.63 -27.09
CA ASN A 213 11.61 -3.80 -27.06
C ASN A 213 11.58 -4.52 -25.70
N GLN A 214 11.80 -3.78 -24.61
CA GLN A 214 11.77 -4.30 -23.24
C GLN A 214 10.40 -4.10 -22.60
N PHE A 215 10.02 -5.03 -21.73
CA PHE A 215 8.89 -4.86 -20.84
C PHE A 215 9.29 -4.09 -19.59
N ILE A 216 8.40 -3.25 -19.10
CA ILE A 216 8.63 -2.42 -17.92
C ILE A 216 8.89 -3.26 -16.66
N GLY A 217 8.15 -4.36 -16.47
CA GLY A 217 8.31 -5.24 -15.32
C GLY A 217 9.63 -6.02 -15.31
N ASP A 218 10.34 -6.14 -16.43
CA ASP A 218 11.70 -6.71 -16.44
C ASP A 218 12.72 -5.76 -15.80
N ILE A 219 12.38 -4.46 -15.73
CA ILE A 219 13.25 -3.40 -15.21
C ILE A 219 12.84 -3.07 -13.76
N THR A 220 11.55 -2.93 -13.50
CA THR A 220 11.02 -2.48 -12.21
C THR A 220 10.58 -3.64 -11.32
N GLY A 221 10.36 -4.83 -11.88
CA GLY A 221 9.57 -5.86 -11.21
C GLY A 221 8.08 -5.47 -11.16
N TYR A 222 7.28 -6.37 -10.61
CA TYR A 222 5.84 -6.21 -10.44
C TYR A 222 5.38 -6.91 -9.15
N LEU A 223 4.25 -6.48 -8.61
CA LEU A 223 3.61 -7.08 -7.44
C LEU A 223 2.75 -8.27 -7.87
N ASN A 224 2.46 -9.19 -6.96
CA ASN A 224 1.36 -10.11 -7.19
C ASN A 224 0.03 -9.39 -6.91
N TYR A 225 -1.07 -10.04 -7.26
CA TYR A 225 -2.40 -9.64 -6.80
C TYR A 225 -3.12 -10.87 -6.23
N SER A 226 -4.03 -10.61 -5.31
CA SER A 226 -4.88 -11.63 -4.71
C SER A 226 -6.31 -11.09 -4.61
N TRP A 227 -7.27 -12.00 -4.43
CA TRP A 227 -8.70 -11.69 -4.40
C TRP A 227 -9.37 -12.37 -3.21
N ASN A 228 -10.65 -12.06 -2.96
CA ASN A 228 -11.50 -12.70 -1.95
C ASN A 228 -10.87 -12.72 -0.55
N ASN A 229 -10.51 -11.56 -0.03
CA ASN A 229 -10.01 -11.39 1.34
C ASN A 229 -8.69 -12.14 1.63
N TYR A 230 -7.84 -12.37 0.63
CA TYR A 230 -6.51 -12.97 0.86
C TYR A 230 -5.75 -12.22 1.96
N SER A 231 -5.21 -12.98 2.93
CA SER A 231 -4.54 -12.50 4.14
C SER A 231 -5.41 -11.82 5.20
N PHE A 232 -6.72 -11.64 4.98
CA PHE A 232 -7.64 -11.21 6.02
C PHE A 232 -8.02 -12.39 6.90
N VAL A 233 -8.03 -12.15 8.21
CA VAL A 233 -8.37 -13.14 9.22
C VAL A 233 -9.44 -12.58 10.16
N SER A 234 -10.30 -13.45 10.67
CA SER A 234 -11.24 -13.15 11.74
C SER A 234 -10.96 -14.04 12.93
N SER A 235 -10.93 -13.45 14.13
CA SER A 235 -10.74 -14.17 15.38
C SER A 235 -11.39 -13.42 16.55
N ALA A 236 -11.63 -14.10 17.67
CA ALA A 236 -12.11 -13.45 18.89
C ALA A 236 -11.18 -12.31 19.36
N LYS A 237 -9.87 -12.42 19.07
CA LYS A 237 -8.86 -11.39 19.41
C LYS A 237 -9.05 -10.09 18.63
N THR A 238 -9.71 -10.14 17.48
CA THR A 238 -10.03 -8.96 16.64
C THR A 238 -11.51 -8.59 16.72
N GLY A 239 -12.24 -9.08 17.74
CA GLY A 239 -13.69 -8.88 17.85
C GLY A 239 -14.47 -9.55 16.72
N ASN A 240 -13.92 -10.62 16.13
CA ASN A 240 -14.44 -11.33 14.96
C ASN A 240 -14.55 -10.47 13.68
N LEU A 241 -13.90 -9.31 13.65
CA LEU A 241 -13.77 -8.52 12.43
C LEU A 241 -12.74 -9.16 11.50
N ASN A 242 -13.06 -9.22 10.21
CA ASN A 242 -12.10 -9.57 9.16
C ASN A 242 -11.10 -8.42 9.00
N THR A 243 -9.85 -8.67 9.36
CA THR A 243 -8.79 -7.66 9.31
C THR A 243 -7.48 -8.20 8.79
N ALA A 244 -6.67 -7.33 8.19
CA ALA A 244 -5.30 -7.57 7.78
C ALA A 244 -4.46 -6.32 8.06
N ALA A 245 -3.14 -6.50 8.25
CA ALA A 245 -2.21 -5.39 8.16
C ALA A 245 -1.95 -5.09 6.67
N VAL A 246 -2.25 -3.86 6.25
CA VAL A 246 -2.13 -3.44 4.84
C VAL A 246 -1.23 -2.22 4.75
N THR A 247 -0.36 -2.24 3.75
CA THR A 247 0.41 -1.10 3.31
C THR A 247 -0.26 -0.49 2.07
N THR A 248 -0.69 0.76 2.19
CA THR A 248 -1.32 1.53 1.12
C THR A 248 -0.30 2.51 0.54
N LEU A 249 -0.15 2.55 -0.78
CA LEU A 249 0.88 3.34 -1.47
C LEU A 249 0.24 4.28 -2.50
N GLY A 250 0.69 5.54 -2.55
CA GLY A 250 0.05 6.57 -3.38
C GLY A 250 0.86 7.85 -3.54
N TYR A 251 0.51 8.67 -4.53
CA TYR A 251 0.99 10.04 -4.69
C TYR A 251 -0.12 11.06 -4.33
N PRO A 252 -0.57 11.14 -3.07
CA PRO A 252 -1.63 12.08 -2.65
C PRO A 252 -1.16 13.53 -2.77
N GLN A 253 -2.01 14.41 -3.29
CA GLN A 253 -1.75 15.84 -3.45
C GLN A 253 -1.49 16.54 -2.11
N LEU A 254 -2.16 16.11 -1.03
CA LEU A 254 -2.00 16.71 0.30
C LEU A 254 -0.56 16.58 0.82
N SER A 255 0.13 15.48 0.50
CA SER A 255 1.51 15.25 0.90
C SER A 255 2.46 15.55 -0.25
N ASP A 256 3.35 16.53 -0.07
CA ASP A 256 4.36 16.89 -1.06
C ASP A 256 3.80 17.24 -2.45
N GLY A 257 2.53 17.65 -2.55
CA GLY A 257 1.90 17.94 -3.84
C GLY A 257 1.78 16.72 -4.77
N GLY A 258 1.84 15.50 -4.24
CA GLY A 258 1.91 14.27 -5.03
C GLY A 258 3.24 14.10 -5.76
N ALA A 259 4.30 14.76 -5.31
CA ALA A 259 5.64 14.67 -5.89
C ALA A 259 6.43 13.44 -5.41
N ILE A 260 6.14 12.97 -4.20
CA ILE A 260 6.85 11.85 -3.57
C ILE A 260 5.84 10.76 -3.26
N LEU A 261 6.20 9.50 -3.52
CA LEU A 261 5.40 8.35 -3.13
C LEU A 261 5.25 8.33 -1.60
N GLN A 262 4.03 8.22 -1.13
CA GLN A 262 3.69 8.07 0.28
C GLN A 262 3.30 6.64 0.57
N ARG A 263 3.51 6.24 1.82
CA ARG A 263 3.14 4.95 2.39
C ARG A 263 2.27 5.16 3.62
N SER A 264 1.15 4.47 3.70
CA SER A 264 0.27 4.45 4.87
C SER A 264 0.06 3.01 5.35
N ASP A 265 0.36 2.73 6.60
CA ASP A 265 0.21 1.40 7.22
C ASP A 265 -0.84 1.42 8.32
N GLY A 266 -1.62 0.35 8.42
CA GLY A 266 -2.63 0.23 9.46
C GLY A 266 -3.40 -1.09 9.40
N PRO A 267 -4.26 -1.36 10.40
CA PRO A 267 -5.26 -2.40 10.29
C PRO A 267 -6.31 -1.98 9.27
N THR A 268 -6.57 -2.86 8.32
CA THR A 268 -7.59 -2.71 7.30
C THR A 268 -8.72 -3.68 7.58
N TYR A 269 -9.94 -3.23 7.35
CA TYR A 269 -11.15 -4.00 7.56
C TYR A 269 -11.91 -4.16 6.25
N THR A 270 -12.58 -5.29 6.09
CA THR A 270 -13.61 -5.43 5.05
C THR A 270 -14.86 -4.68 5.50
N THR A 271 -15.49 -3.93 4.59
CA THR A 271 -16.75 -3.25 4.87
C THR A 271 -17.67 -3.28 3.66
N VAL A 272 -18.95 -2.99 3.87
CA VAL A 272 -19.95 -2.87 2.79
C VAL A 272 -20.57 -1.49 2.87
N VAL A 273 -20.42 -0.70 1.81
CA VAL A 273 -20.99 0.65 1.70
C VAL A 273 -22.00 0.67 0.56
N SER A 274 -23.26 0.87 0.89
CA SER A 274 -24.36 0.88 -0.09
C SER A 274 -24.40 -0.36 -1.00
N GLY A 275 -24.06 -1.53 -0.46
CA GLY A 275 -24.02 -2.80 -1.18
C GLY A 275 -22.70 -3.07 -1.94
N ALA A 276 -21.78 -2.12 -1.98
CA ALA A 276 -20.44 -2.34 -2.52
C ALA A 276 -19.48 -2.87 -1.44
N SER A 277 -18.76 -3.96 -1.72
CA SER A 277 -17.69 -4.48 -0.88
C SER A 277 -16.45 -3.60 -1.02
N GLN A 278 -15.90 -3.14 0.09
CA GLN A 278 -14.77 -2.21 0.16
C GLN A 278 -13.76 -2.70 1.21
N LEU A 279 -12.52 -2.23 1.06
CA LEU A 279 -11.56 -2.24 2.16
C LEU A 279 -11.52 -0.86 2.80
N TRP A 280 -11.36 -0.79 4.12
CA TRP A 280 -11.33 0.46 4.88
C TRP A 280 -10.13 0.50 5.82
N GLN A 281 -9.40 1.61 5.79
CA GLN A 281 -8.19 1.85 6.59
C GLN A 281 -8.10 3.33 6.96
N GLY A 282 -7.55 3.63 8.13
CA GLY A 282 -7.11 4.99 8.44
C GLY A 282 -5.95 5.42 7.54
N SER A 283 -6.00 6.64 7.02
CA SER A 283 -4.97 7.22 6.15
C SER A 283 -5.24 8.71 5.94
N ASP A 284 -4.19 9.49 5.72
CA ASP A 284 -4.24 10.90 5.32
C ASP A 284 -4.11 11.12 3.80
N PHE A 285 -4.17 10.06 2.99
CA PHE A 285 -4.11 10.19 1.54
C PHE A 285 -5.36 10.92 1.02
N THR A 286 -5.15 11.81 0.05
CA THR A 286 -6.20 12.56 -0.66
C THR A 286 -6.09 12.30 -2.18
N GLY A 287 -6.75 13.15 -3.00
CA GLY A 287 -6.69 13.07 -4.46
C GLY A 287 -5.26 12.90 -5.00
N GLY A 288 -5.11 12.08 -6.04
CA GLY A 288 -3.80 11.67 -6.57
C GLY A 288 -3.34 10.28 -6.08
N ALA A 289 -3.77 9.87 -4.87
CA ALA A 289 -3.55 8.51 -4.38
C ALA A 289 -4.47 7.46 -5.03
N SER A 290 -5.54 7.90 -5.70
CA SER A 290 -6.44 7.06 -6.48
C SER A 290 -5.71 6.05 -7.37
N GLY A 291 -6.16 4.81 -7.38
CA GLY A 291 -5.53 3.70 -8.10
C GLY A 291 -4.27 3.13 -7.44
N GLY A 292 -3.79 3.75 -6.36
CA GLY A 292 -2.66 3.25 -5.58
C GLY A 292 -2.94 1.89 -4.93
N PRO A 293 -1.97 0.97 -4.88
CA PRO A 293 -2.22 -0.38 -4.41
C PRO A 293 -2.35 -0.46 -2.89
N TRP A 294 -3.26 -1.32 -2.45
CA TRP A 294 -3.39 -1.79 -1.08
C TRP A 294 -2.75 -3.17 -0.99
N VAL A 295 -1.62 -3.28 -0.29
CA VAL A 295 -0.73 -4.44 -0.33
C VAL A 295 -0.70 -5.17 1.01
N VAL A 296 -1.05 -6.46 0.99
CA VAL A 296 -0.87 -7.35 2.15
C VAL A 296 0.52 -7.98 2.13
N ASN A 297 1.03 -8.32 3.32
CA ASN A 297 2.37 -8.90 3.53
C ASN A 297 3.51 -8.06 2.95
N PHE A 298 3.31 -6.74 2.87
CA PHE A 298 4.27 -5.82 2.30
C PHE A 298 5.61 -5.92 3.04
N ARG A 299 6.69 -6.07 2.27
CA ARG A 299 8.06 -6.13 2.78
C ARG A 299 9.03 -5.70 1.69
N SER A 300 10.04 -4.93 2.07
CA SER A 300 11.12 -4.51 1.18
C SER A 300 12.15 -5.62 0.98
N ARG A 301 12.30 -6.52 1.96
CA ARG A 301 13.20 -7.67 1.91
C ARG A 301 12.69 -8.78 2.82
N GLU A 302 12.91 -10.03 2.42
CA GLU A 302 12.65 -11.19 3.28
C GLU A 302 13.62 -11.21 4.45
N ALA A 303 13.08 -11.33 5.67
CA ALA A 303 13.89 -11.63 6.84
C ALA A 303 14.31 -13.10 6.82
N ALA A 304 15.56 -13.38 7.18
CA ALA A 304 16.01 -14.74 7.42
C ALA A 304 15.40 -15.23 8.74
N LEU A 305 14.43 -16.15 8.65
CA LEU A 305 13.85 -16.80 9.82
C LEU A 305 14.75 -17.95 10.28
N THR A 306 14.89 -18.12 11.60
CA THR A 306 15.70 -19.18 12.20
C THR A 306 14.83 -20.04 13.12
N GLY A 307 15.35 -21.20 13.56
CA GLY A 307 14.64 -22.06 14.52
C GLY A 307 13.37 -22.73 13.98
N GLY A 308 13.25 -22.91 12.67
CA GLY A 308 12.07 -23.52 12.03
C GLY A 308 10.85 -22.59 11.92
N ALA A 309 11.00 -21.30 12.23
CA ALA A 309 9.93 -20.32 12.09
C ALA A 309 9.52 -20.14 10.61
N VAL A 310 8.22 -19.95 10.39
CA VAL A 310 7.62 -19.72 9.07
C VAL A 310 6.87 -18.40 9.03
N VAL A 311 6.78 -17.79 7.84
CA VAL A 311 6.13 -16.49 7.57
C VAL A 311 4.59 -16.50 7.65
N GLY A 312 3.98 -17.62 8.05
CA GLY A 312 2.53 -17.82 8.08
C GLY A 312 1.96 -18.45 6.80
N THR A 313 0.63 -18.55 6.70
CA THR A 313 -0.09 -19.34 5.69
C THR A 313 -0.50 -18.57 4.43
N ALA A 314 -0.40 -17.23 4.44
CA ALA A 314 -0.69 -16.37 3.29
C ALA A 314 0.44 -15.35 3.05
N PRO A 315 1.70 -15.76 2.84
CA PRO A 315 2.85 -14.85 2.93
C PRO A 315 3.14 -14.06 1.65
N VAL A 316 2.32 -14.15 0.60
CA VAL A 316 2.65 -13.52 -0.69
C VAL A 316 2.43 -12.00 -0.62
N ILE A 317 3.40 -11.21 -1.08
CA ILE A 317 3.21 -9.76 -1.30
C ILE A 317 2.19 -9.61 -2.43
N SER A 318 1.00 -9.13 -2.10
CA SER A 318 -0.11 -9.07 -3.06
C SER A 318 -0.92 -7.80 -2.91
N VAL A 319 -1.26 -7.19 -4.05
CA VAL A 319 -2.29 -6.15 -4.13
C VAL A 319 -3.66 -6.81 -3.96
N VAL A 320 -4.47 -6.30 -3.05
CA VAL A 320 -5.82 -6.82 -2.74
C VAL A 320 -6.94 -5.81 -3.02
N GLY A 321 -6.56 -4.61 -3.44
CA GLY A 321 -7.47 -3.54 -3.82
C GLY A 321 -6.69 -2.31 -4.28
N VAL A 322 -7.41 -1.34 -4.78
CA VAL A 322 -6.85 -0.03 -5.17
C VAL A 322 -7.61 1.10 -4.50
N THR A 323 -6.91 2.14 -4.06
CA THR A 323 -7.50 3.35 -3.49
C THR A 323 -8.55 3.90 -4.46
N SER A 324 -9.79 4.01 -4.00
CA SER A 324 -10.92 4.44 -4.83
C SER A 324 -11.45 5.78 -4.36
N TRP A 325 -11.69 5.93 -3.06
CA TRP A 325 -12.24 7.16 -2.52
C TRP A 325 -11.88 7.34 -1.04
N GLY A 326 -12.07 8.56 -0.56
CA GLY A 326 -11.84 8.99 0.81
C GLY A 326 -12.15 10.47 0.91
N SER A 327 -11.94 11.05 2.08
CA SER A 327 -12.18 12.49 2.23
C SER A 327 -11.13 13.32 1.47
N ALA A 328 -11.60 14.27 0.67
CA ALA A 328 -10.74 15.28 0.07
C ALA A 328 -10.40 16.42 1.05
N ASP A 329 -11.19 16.60 2.12
CA ASP A 329 -10.98 17.65 3.11
C ASP A 329 -9.87 17.22 4.08
N PRO A 330 -8.77 17.99 4.19
CA PRO A 330 -7.68 17.67 5.10
C PRO A 330 -8.05 17.77 6.58
N ASN A 331 -9.19 18.36 6.93
CA ASN A 331 -9.68 18.49 8.31
C ASN A 331 -10.78 17.47 8.64
N ALA A 332 -11.30 16.82 7.62
CA ALA A 332 -12.26 15.76 7.75
C ALA A 332 -11.56 14.46 8.22
N PRO A 333 -12.37 13.45 8.56
CA PRO A 333 -11.91 12.12 8.94
C PRO A 333 -10.84 11.56 8.01
N LYS A 334 -9.82 10.95 8.64
CA LYS A 334 -8.63 10.42 7.96
C LYS A 334 -8.80 8.94 7.68
N ASP A 335 -9.68 8.65 6.72
CA ASP A 335 -9.91 7.31 6.21
C ASP A 335 -9.96 7.26 4.68
N ASN A 336 -9.55 6.12 4.17
CA ASN A 336 -9.60 5.80 2.75
C ASN A 336 -10.25 4.44 2.53
N TYR A 337 -10.79 4.29 1.34
CA TYR A 337 -11.53 3.12 0.91
C TYR A 337 -10.94 2.61 -0.40
N ALA A 338 -10.81 1.28 -0.47
CA ALA A 338 -10.36 0.61 -1.67
C ALA A 338 -11.51 -0.11 -2.36
N SER A 339 -11.51 -0.06 -3.69
CA SER A 339 -12.20 -1.08 -4.47
C SER A 339 -11.51 -2.41 -4.25
N GLN A 340 -12.23 -3.33 -3.61
CA GLN A 340 -11.71 -4.63 -3.24
C GLN A 340 -11.56 -5.54 -4.47
N PHE A 341 -10.47 -6.30 -4.53
CA PHE A 341 -10.35 -7.41 -5.47
C PHE A 341 -11.13 -8.62 -4.97
N GLY A 342 -12.17 -9.01 -5.69
CA GLY A 342 -13.03 -10.10 -5.26
C GLY A 342 -14.18 -10.39 -6.19
N GLN A 343 -14.84 -11.51 -5.91
CA GLN A 343 -16.12 -11.84 -6.53
C GLN A 343 -17.21 -10.91 -6.01
N ASN A 344 -18.11 -10.52 -6.92
CA ASN A 344 -19.28 -9.73 -6.63
C ASN A 344 -20.40 -10.05 -7.63
N THR A 345 -21.51 -9.34 -7.58
CA THR A 345 -22.68 -9.60 -8.43
C THR A 345 -22.38 -9.43 -9.93
N GLN A 346 -21.51 -8.51 -10.31
CA GLN A 346 -21.06 -8.33 -11.71
C GLN A 346 -20.00 -9.36 -12.12
N TYR A 347 -19.17 -9.80 -11.18
CA TYR A 347 -18.05 -10.72 -11.41
C TYR A 347 -18.13 -11.94 -10.49
N PRO A 348 -19.14 -12.83 -10.66
CA PRO A 348 -19.42 -13.88 -9.71
C PRO A 348 -18.52 -15.12 -9.88
N ASN A 349 -17.74 -15.23 -10.95
CA ASN A 349 -17.06 -16.48 -11.26
C ASN A 349 -15.86 -16.72 -10.35
N ALA A 350 -15.73 -17.97 -9.90
CA ALA A 350 -14.56 -18.47 -9.17
C ALA A 350 -13.31 -18.61 -10.07
N SER A 351 -13.45 -18.48 -11.39
CA SER A 351 -12.32 -18.48 -12.32
C SER A 351 -12.59 -17.66 -13.58
N TYR A 352 -11.59 -16.90 -14.00
CA TYR A 352 -11.49 -16.23 -15.29
C TYR A 352 -10.16 -16.63 -15.95
N GLY A 353 -10.18 -17.71 -16.73
CA GLY A 353 -8.99 -18.29 -17.34
C GLY A 353 -7.98 -18.75 -16.29
N THR A 354 -6.73 -18.33 -16.44
CA THR A 354 -5.65 -18.61 -15.47
C THR A 354 -5.38 -17.43 -14.51
N TYR A 355 -6.25 -16.42 -14.50
CA TYR A 355 -6.02 -15.16 -13.79
C TYR A 355 -6.70 -15.07 -12.42
N GLY A 356 -7.38 -16.12 -11.98
CA GLY A 356 -8.04 -16.17 -10.67
C GLY A 356 -9.52 -15.86 -10.70
N SER A 357 -10.08 -15.32 -9.61
CA SER A 357 -11.51 -15.08 -9.45
C SER A 357 -11.86 -13.59 -9.38
N GLY A 358 -13.14 -13.28 -9.61
CA GLY A 358 -13.70 -11.96 -9.35
C GLY A 358 -13.28 -10.87 -10.36
N ASN A 359 -13.49 -9.62 -9.95
CA ASN A 359 -13.34 -8.45 -10.80
C ASN A 359 -11.95 -8.33 -11.43
N ILE A 360 -10.87 -8.37 -10.64
CA ILE A 360 -9.49 -8.24 -11.13
C ILE A 360 -9.13 -9.33 -12.15
N ALA A 361 -9.52 -10.57 -11.88
CA ALA A 361 -9.24 -11.69 -12.77
C ALA A 361 -10.02 -11.58 -14.07
N SER A 362 -11.28 -11.12 -14.03
CA SER A 362 -12.06 -10.88 -15.24
C SER A 362 -11.42 -9.81 -16.13
N LEU A 363 -10.95 -8.70 -15.55
CA LEU A 363 -10.33 -7.63 -16.32
C LEU A 363 -8.99 -8.08 -16.94
N LEU A 364 -8.16 -8.79 -16.16
CA LEU A 364 -6.91 -9.37 -16.64
C LEU A 364 -7.16 -10.39 -17.75
N ASN A 365 -8.12 -11.31 -17.56
CA ASN A 365 -8.45 -12.29 -18.59
C ASN A 365 -8.83 -11.60 -19.90
N THR A 366 -9.75 -10.63 -19.84
CA THR A 366 -10.16 -9.85 -21.02
C THR A 366 -8.97 -9.16 -21.68
N LEU A 367 -8.13 -8.44 -20.92
CA LEU A 367 -6.95 -7.75 -21.47
C LEU A 367 -6.01 -8.75 -22.15
N CYS A 368 -5.70 -9.84 -21.46
CA CYS A 368 -4.67 -10.78 -21.85
C CYS A 368 -5.09 -11.70 -23.01
N THR A 369 -6.39 -11.94 -23.19
CA THR A 369 -6.92 -12.66 -24.36
C THR A 369 -7.23 -11.74 -25.53
N SER A 370 -7.19 -10.42 -25.33
CA SER A 370 -7.45 -9.46 -26.41
C SER A 370 -6.29 -9.42 -27.41
N ALA A 371 -6.62 -9.16 -28.68
CA ALA A 371 -5.64 -9.00 -29.73
C ALA A 371 -4.66 -7.87 -29.41
N ALA A 372 -3.37 -8.12 -29.59
CA ALA A 372 -2.31 -7.15 -29.36
C ALA A 372 -1.79 -6.57 -30.68
N PRO A 373 -1.30 -5.31 -30.68
CA PRO A 373 -0.62 -4.74 -31.84
C PRO A 373 0.53 -5.65 -32.30
N GLY A 374 0.61 -5.94 -33.60
CA GLY A 374 1.62 -6.86 -34.16
C GLY A 374 1.20 -8.35 -34.20
N GLY A 375 -0.03 -8.69 -33.82
CA GLY A 375 -0.61 -10.03 -33.96
C GLY A 375 -0.60 -10.86 -32.68
N GLY A 376 -1.44 -11.90 -32.63
CA GLY A 376 -1.66 -12.68 -31.40
C GLY A 376 -2.40 -11.88 -30.31
N THR A 377 -2.31 -12.36 -29.07
CA THR A 377 -2.90 -11.74 -27.87
C THR A 377 -1.83 -11.11 -26.98
N TYR A 378 -2.23 -10.21 -26.06
CA TYR A 378 -1.32 -9.64 -25.06
C TYR A 378 -0.61 -10.71 -24.22
N ALA A 379 -1.29 -11.81 -23.88
CA ALA A 379 -0.68 -12.96 -23.23
C ALA A 379 0.38 -13.62 -24.12
N SER A 380 0.05 -13.94 -25.37
CA SER A 380 0.99 -14.61 -26.30
C SER A 380 2.24 -13.77 -26.60
N GLN A 381 2.13 -12.44 -26.49
CA GLN A 381 3.25 -11.52 -26.64
C GLN A 381 4.06 -11.35 -25.35
N GLY A 382 3.58 -11.84 -24.20
CA GLY A 382 4.30 -11.82 -22.92
C GLY A 382 3.96 -10.67 -21.97
N TYR A 383 2.96 -9.84 -22.26
CA TYR A 383 2.58 -8.72 -21.38
C TYR A 383 2.03 -9.21 -20.04
N CYS A 384 1.37 -10.37 -20.04
CA CYS A 384 0.59 -10.89 -18.93
C CYS A 384 1.28 -11.98 -18.10
N ASN A 385 2.58 -12.19 -18.34
CA ASN A 385 3.39 -13.13 -17.57
C ASN A 385 3.43 -12.73 -16.08
#